data_AF-A0A552V648-F1
#
_entry.id   AF-A0A552V648-F1
#
_cell.length_a   1.000
_cell.length_b   1.000
_cell.length_c   1.000
_cell.angle_alpha   90.00
_cell.angle_beta   90.00
_cell.angle_gamma   90.00
#
_symmetry.space_group_name_H-M   'P 1'
#
loop_
_entity.id
_entity.type
_entity.pdbx_description
1 polymer ?
#
loop_
_entity_poly.entity_id
_entity_poly.type
_entity_poly.pdbx_seq_one_letter_code
_entity_poly.pdbx_strand_id
1 'polypeptide(L)'
;MKDTYFKTRRPFKKRQHRYEIGSPVGLWNLYDDNHFLARLYKIGINEQEAYYHYHMHYATSTGKCNEAEFYSHVREIVADHIEALRKESPFSTNHAIHRANLKCLRTFRDYLVSINIFGYRDPVDITITRYDSEISSLKRELAQKEKLIQKMKAFETDQKIRITKGYLYTLVDLIQQLPELKLPEDSGMRLLRPSTEMVWVKMICKYFQHGDEEISSQTLRSYFPANKDVPGIKYRIIQEKYKLYRIVSSNKSK
;
A
#
# COMPACT_ATOMS: atom_id res chain seq x y z
N MET A 1 41.72 8.57 27.37
CA MET A 1 40.77 7.44 27.43
C MET A 1 39.91 7.58 26.18
N LYS A 2 39.91 6.64 25.23
CA LYS A 2 39.09 6.79 24.02
C LYS A 2 37.62 6.77 24.45
N ASP A 3 36.90 7.87 24.21
CA ASP A 3 35.50 8.02 24.59
C ASP A 3 34.62 7.15 23.69
N THR A 4 34.24 5.98 24.19
CA THR A 4 33.29 5.09 23.51
C THR A 4 31.92 5.74 23.38
N TYR A 5 31.29 5.60 22.20
CA TYR A 5 29.90 6.03 21.96
C TYR A 5 28.89 5.16 22.71
N PHE A 6 29.30 4.01 23.23
CA PHE A 6 28.39 3.08 23.87
C PHE A 6 28.45 3.16 25.40
N LYS A 7 27.26 3.19 26.03
CA LYS A 7 27.15 3.04 27.48
C LYS A 7 27.62 1.67 27.96
N THR A 8 28.73 1.67 28.69
CA THR A 8 29.32 0.47 29.29
C THR A 8 28.81 0.23 30.70
N ARG A 9 28.75 -1.04 31.10
CA ARG A 9 28.53 -1.41 32.51
C ARG A 9 29.75 -1.03 33.35
N ARG A 10 29.54 -0.70 34.63
CA ARG A 10 30.66 -0.55 35.58
C ARG A 10 31.31 -1.91 35.88
N PRO A 11 32.66 -2.00 35.89
CA PRO A 11 33.36 -3.20 36.34
C PRO A 11 32.93 -3.62 37.75
N PHE A 12 32.89 -4.93 38.00
CA PHE A 12 32.53 -5.51 39.31
C PHE A 12 31.15 -5.13 39.88
N LYS A 13 30.29 -4.46 39.08
CA LYS A 13 28.90 -4.17 39.46
C LYS A 13 27.92 -4.96 38.59
N LYS A 14 26.72 -5.21 39.16
CA LYS A 14 25.58 -5.74 38.40
C LYS A 14 25.20 -4.73 37.31
N ARG A 15 24.79 -5.25 36.16
CA ARG A 15 24.29 -4.46 35.03
C ARG A 15 23.05 -3.69 35.48
N GLN A 16 23.05 -2.37 35.33
CA GLN A 16 21.93 -1.52 35.77
C GLN A 16 20.84 -1.44 34.71
N HIS A 17 21.21 -1.51 33.43
CA HIS A 17 20.26 -1.51 32.33
C HIS A 17 20.55 -2.66 31.36
N ARG A 18 19.49 -3.29 30.82
CA ARG A 18 19.62 -4.44 29.92
C ARG A 18 20.54 -4.17 28.73
N TYR A 19 20.62 -2.93 28.27
CA TYR A 19 21.39 -2.54 27.10
C TYR A 19 22.85 -2.15 27.39
N GLU A 20 23.32 -2.16 28.63
CA GLU A 20 24.74 -1.86 28.89
C GLU A 20 25.67 -2.95 28.31
N ILE A 21 26.69 -2.50 27.57
CA ILE A 21 27.68 -3.37 26.94
C ILE A 21 28.87 -3.64 27.87
N GLY A 22 29.72 -4.59 27.49
CA GLY A 22 30.92 -4.98 28.25
C GLY A 22 30.69 -6.14 29.22
N SER A 23 31.76 -6.52 29.93
CA SER A 23 31.84 -7.73 30.76
C SER A 23 32.24 -7.41 32.21
N PRO A 24 31.99 -8.29 33.22
CA PRO A 24 32.22 -7.96 34.63
C PRO A 24 33.69 -7.80 35.05
N VAL A 25 34.62 -8.49 34.37
CA VAL A 25 36.05 -8.65 34.74
C VAL A 25 37.02 -8.49 33.54
N GLY A 26 37.77 -7.38 33.40
CA GLY A 26 38.77 -7.20 32.32
C GLY A 26 39.00 -5.75 31.83
N LEU A 27 40.00 -5.56 30.94
CA LEU A 27 40.31 -4.31 30.22
C LEU A 27 39.50 -4.25 28.91
N TRP A 28 38.34 -3.60 28.94
CA TRP A 28 37.34 -3.63 27.86
C TRP A 28 37.47 -2.52 26.82
N ASN A 29 38.36 -1.57 27.10
CA ASN A 29 38.32 -0.21 26.56
C ASN A 29 38.80 -0.15 25.08
N LEU A 30 39.04 -1.30 24.46
CA LEU A 30 39.62 -1.46 23.13
C LEU A 30 38.69 -2.19 22.14
N TYR A 31 37.53 -2.70 22.60
CA TYR A 31 36.65 -3.57 21.81
C TYR A 31 35.16 -3.27 22.05
N ASP A 32 34.81 -1.99 22.19
CA ASP A 32 33.44 -1.54 22.43
C ASP A 32 32.48 -1.92 21.28
N ASP A 33 32.94 -1.85 20.02
CA ASP A 33 32.17 -2.31 18.85
C ASP A 33 31.83 -3.82 18.95
N ASN A 34 32.81 -4.65 19.32
CA ASN A 34 32.59 -6.09 19.52
C ASN A 34 31.64 -6.36 20.69
N HIS A 35 31.71 -5.55 21.74
CA HIS A 35 30.80 -5.67 22.88
C HIS A 35 29.37 -5.22 22.55
N PHE A 36 29.22 -4.21 21.69
CA PHE A 36 27.94 -3.80 21.13
C PHE A 36 27.31 -4.94 20.32
N LEU A 37 28.06 -5.52 19.38
CA LEU A 37 27.59 -6.65 18.57
C LEU A 37 27.27 -7.89 19.39
N ALA A 38 28.14 -8.25 20.34
CA ALA A 38 27.91 -9.36 21.25
C ALA A 38 26.64 -9.17 22.10
N ARG A 39 26.25 -7.93 22.40
CA ARG A 39 25.00 -7.64 23.09
C ARG A 39 23.82 -7.68 22.14
N LEU A 40 23.95 -7.12 20.94
CA LEU A 40 22.95 -7.15 19.87
C LEU A 40 22.49 -8.60 19.57
N TYR A 41 23.43 -9.55 19.48
CA TYR A 41 23.10 -10.97 19.27
C TYR A 41 22.31 -11.60 20.44
N LYS A 42 22.49 -11.11 21.67
CA LYS A 42 21.86 -11.66 22.88
C LYS A 42 20.48 -11.08 23.17
N ILE A 43 20.21 -9.84 22.78
CA ILE A 43 18.91 -9.20 22.99
C ILE A 43 17.88 -9.66 21.95
N GLY A 44 18.34 -10.13 20.78
CA GLY A 44 17.47 -10.60 19.71
C GLY A 44 16.83 -9.45 18.91
N ILE A 45 16.07 -9.82 17.88
CA ILE A 45 15.55 -8.90 16.86
C ILE A 45 14.56 -7.87 17.43
N ASN A 46 13.72 -8.26 18.38
CA ASN A 46 12.61 -7.44 18.87
C ASN A 46 13.06 -6.23 19.70
N GLU A 47 14.30 -6.21 20.17
CA GLU A 47 14.82 -5.17 21.07
C GLU A 47 15.89 -4.29 20.40
N GLN A 48 16.17 -4.50 19.11
CA GLN A 48 17.26 -3.83 18.40
C GLN A 48 17.06 -2.31 18.30
N GLU A 49 15.84 -1.86 18.06
CA GLU A 49 15.49 -0.44 18.01
C GLU A 49 15.73 0.25 19.36
N ALA A 50 15.13 -0.29 20.43
CA ALA A 50 15.30 0.25 21.77
C ALA A 50 16.78 0.22 22.22
N TYR A 51 17.52 -0.79 21.79
CA TYR A 51 18.96 -0.91 22.02
C TYR A 51 19.78 0.16 21.32
N TYR A 52 19.47 0.44 20.04
CA TYR A 52 20.08 1.52 19.27
C TYR A 52 19.82 2.88 19.94
N HIS A 53 18.57 3.21 20.23
CA HIS A 53 18.19 4.49 20.82
C HIS A 53 18.81 4.70 22.21
N TYR A 54 18.95 3.65 23.01
CA TYR A 54 19.61 3.74 24.31
C TYR A 54 21.06 4.19 24.22
N HIS A 55 21.81 3.64 23.25
CA HIS A 55 23.20 4.01 23.04
C HIS A 55 23.33 5.38 22.35
N MET A 56 22.46 5.67 21.37
CA MET A 56 22.40 6.97 20.72
C MET A 56 22.15 8.08 21.74
N HIS A 57 21.12 7.93 22.58
CA HIS A 57 20.80 8.89 23.63
C HIS A 57 21.97 9.06 24.60
N TYR A 58 22.65 7.98 25.00
CA TYR A 58 23.84 8.10 25.85
C TYR A 58 24.95 8.93 25.17
N ALA A 59 25.27 8.63 23.92
CA ALA A 59 26.34 9.31 23.20
C ALA A 59 26.05 10.81 23.01
N THR A 60 24.82 11.15 22.63
CA THR A 60 24.40 12.54 22.41
C THR A 60 24.26 13.31 23.72
N SER A 61 23.63 12.72 24.76
CA SER A 61 23.48 13.36 26.07
C SER A 61 24.79 13.62 26.80
N THR A 62 25.84 12.84 26.48
CA THR A 62 27.19 13.04 27.03
C THR A 62 28.07 13.92 26.15
N GLY A 63 27.53 14.47 25.05
CA GLY A 63 28.27 15.33 24.13
C GLY A 63 29.39 14.63 23.36
N LYS A 64 29.36 13.29 23.27
CA LYS A 64 30.42 12.50 22.63
C LYS A 64 30.36 12.55 21.11
N CYS A 65 29.15 12.63 20.57
CA CYS A 65 28.89 12.77 19.14
C CYS A 65 27.48 13.32 18.92
N ASN A 66 27.18 13.75 17.70
CA ASN A 66 25.81 14.03 17.26
C ASN A 66 25.11 12.74 16.76
N GLU A 67 23.82 12.83 16.45
CA GLU A 67 23.03 11.67 15.99
C GLU A 67 23.51 11.10 14.65
N ALA A 68 23.96 11.97 13.73
CA ALA A 68 24.44 11.55 12.41
C ALA A 68 25.78 10.79 12.51
N GLU A 69 26.70 11.28 13.35
CA GLU A 69 27.97 10.62 13.67
C GLU A 69 27.73 9.25 14.33
N PHE A 70 26.81 9.18 15.31
CA PHE A 70 26.44 7.92 15.95
C PHE A 70 25.87 6.93 14.93
N TYR A 71 24.95 7.40 14.08
CA TYR A 71 24.35 6.59 13.02
C TYR A 71 25.40 6.04 12.07
N SER A 72 26.33 6.89 11.60
CA SER A 72 27.42 6.48 10.70
C SER A 72 28.29 5.40 11.35
N HIS A 73 28.70 5.61 12.60
CA HIS A 73 29.54 4.67 13.35
C HIS A 73 28.86 3.30 13.49
N VAL A 74 27.61 3.25 13.95
CA VAL A 74 26.88 1.99 14.10
C VAL A 74 26.69 1.28 12.76
N ARG A 75 26.43 2.05 11.70
CA ARG A 75 26.25 1.51 10.35
C ARG A 75 27.54 0.87 9.80
N GLU A 76 28.68 1.51 10.01
CA GLU A 76 30.00 0.99 9.64
C GLU A 76 30.31 -0.32 10.38
N ILE A 77 30.13 -0.36 11.70
CA ILE A 77 30.30 -1.60 12.51
C ILE A 77 29.47 -2.75 11.94
N VAL A 78 28.19 -2.49 11.64
CA VAL A 78 27.27 -3.53 11.13
C VAL A 78 27.69 -3.99 9.74
N ALA A 79 28.11 -3.07 8.86
CA ALA A 79 28.58 -3.40 7.52
C ALA A 79 29.83 -4.27 7.55
N ASP A 80 30.84 -3.84 8.31
CA ASP A 80 32.13 -4.54 8.45
C ASP A 80 31.96 -5.95 9.00
N HIS A 81 31.10 -6.12 10.01
CA HIS A 81 30.86 -7.45 10.58
C HIS A 81 30.01 -8.36 9.69
N ILE A 82 29.09 -7.81 8.89
CA ILE A 82 28.41 -8.59 7.84
C ILE A 82 29.43 -9.10 6.83
N GLU A 83 30.38 -8.27 6.41
CA GLU A 83 31.43 -8.66 5.47
C GLU A 83 32.38 -9.70 6.07
N ALA A 84 32.82 -9.51 7.31
CA ALA A 84 33.66 -10.47 8.03
C ALA A 84 32.98 -11.84 8.12
N LEU A 85 31.71 -11.91 8.53
CA LEU A 85 30.94 -13.15 8.61
C LEU A 85 30.67 -13.81 7.25
N ARG A 86 30.71 -13.06 6.15
CA ARG A 86 30.57 -13.63 4.78
C ARG A 86 31.86 -14.29 4.31
N LYS A 87 33.02 -13.82 4.78
CA LYS A 87 34.35 -14.39 4.44
C LYS A 87 34.66 -15.64 5.28
N GLU A 88 33.93 -15.88 6.37
CA GLU A 88 34.07 -17.07 7.20
C GLU A 88 33.76 -18.37 6.43
N SER A 89 34.53 -19.42 6.72
CA SER A 89 34.39 -20.71 6.05
C SER A 89 33.04 -21.38 6.39
N PRO A 90 32.33 -21.95 5.39
CA PRO A 90 31.10 -22.69 5.63
C PRO A 90 31.32 -24.00 6.42
N PHE A 91 32.57 -24.46 6.53
CA PHE A 91 32.95 -25.66 7.26
C PHE A 91 33.46 -25.38 8.68
N SER A 92 33.36 -24.14 9.18
CA SER A 92 33.77 -23.82 10.54
C SER A 92 32.82 -24.45 11.56
N THR A 93 33.35 -24.85 12.71
CA THR A 93 32.56 -25.37 13.85
C THR A 93 31.54 -24.35 14.36
N ASN A 94 31.76 -23.06 14.09
CA ASN A 94 30.89 -21.96 14.46
C ASN A 94 29.88 -21.59 13.36
N HIS A 95 29.78 -22.35 12.26
CA HIS A 95 28.94 -22.00 11.10
C HIS A 95 27.48 -21.67 11.46
N ALA A 96 26.87 -22.47 12.34
CA ALA A 96 25.49 -22.25 12.79
C ALA A 96 25.33 -20.92 13.53
N ILE A 97 26.31 -20.56 14.39
CA ILE A 97 26.34 -19.29 15.12
C ILE A 97 26.56 -18.13 14.14
N HIS A 98 27.48 -18.27 13.19
CA HIS A 98 27.72 -17.25 12.16
C HIS A 98 26.47 -16.99 11.32
N ARG A 99 25.70 -18.01 10.93
CA ARG A 99 24.42 -17.83 10.24
C ARG A 99 23.39 -17.08 11.09
N ALA A 100 23.27 -17.43 12.38
CA ALA A 100 22.35 -16.75 13.29
C ALA A 100 22.73 -15.28 13.49
N ASN A 101 24.02 -15.00 13.71
CA ASN A 101 24.56 -13.64 13.83
C ASN A 101 24.35 -12.84 12.54
N LEU A 102 24.62 -13.44 11.37
CA LEU A 102 24.41 -12.80 10.07
C LEU A 102 22.94 -12.44 9.84
N LYS A 103 22.00 -13.31 10.24
CA LYS A 103 20.56 -13.00 10.20
C LYS A 103 20.24 -11.82 11.12
N CYS A 104 20.76 -11.83 12.35
CA CYS A 104 20.57 -10.75 13.32
C CYS A 104 21.09 -9.39 12.79
N LEU A 105 22.30 -9.36 12.19
CA LEU A 105 22.88 -8.16 11.60
C LEU A 105 22.11 -7.67 10.38
N ARG A 106 21.63 -8.57 9.52
CA ARG A 106 20.81 -8.18 8.36
C ARG A 106 19.52 -7.49 8.79
N THR A 107 18.83 -8.07 9.77
CA THR A 107 17.61 -7.43 10.32
C THR A 107 17.92 -6.09 10.97
N PHE A 108 19.02 -5.99 11.72
CA PHE A 108 19.40 -4.71 12.33
C PHE A 108 19.79 -3.66 11.29
N ARG A 109 20.50 -4.05 10.25
CA ARG A 109 20.81 -3.21 9.09
C ARG A 109 19.53 -2.72 8.42
N ASP A 110 18.54 -3.58 8.20
CA ASP A 110 17.26 -3.19 7.58
C ASP A 110 16.53 -2.14 8.45
N TYR A 111 16.61 -2.26 9.78
CA TYR A 111 16.17 -1.21 10.70
C TYR A 111 16.97 0.09 10.52
N LEU A 112 18.31 0.04 10.48
CA LEU A 112 19.15 1.22 10.25
C LEU A 112 18.83 1.92 8.93
N VAL A 113 18.48 1.18 7.89
CA VAL A 113 18.03 1.74 6.60
C VAL A 113 16.68 2.45 6.77
N SER A 114 15.75 1.88 7.54
CA SER A 114 14.43 2.47 7.76
C SER A 114 14.45 3.82 8.47
N ILE A 115 15.47 4.07 9.31
CA ILE A 115 15.66 5.33 10.05
C ILE A 115 16.65 6.29 9.39
N ASN A 116 17.13 5.97 8.17
CA ASN A 116 18.16 6.75 7.48
C ASN A 116 17.59 8.07 6.94
N ILE A 117 17.63 9.11 7.76
CA ILE A 117 17.28 10.48 7.37
C ILE A 117 18.47 11.28 6.84
N PHE A 118 19.69 10.73 6.93
CA PHE A 118 20.94 11.43 6.63
C PHE A 118 21.45 11.19 5.20
N GLY A 119 20.75 10.40 4.39
CA GLY A 119 21.07 10.20 2.98
C GLY A 119 22.25 9.26 2.71
N TYR A 120 22.69 8.46 3.68
CA TYR A 120 23.77 7.49 3.48
C TYR A 120 23.34 6.38 2.51
N ARG A 121 24.17 6.05 1.50
CA ARG A 121 23.86 5.00 0.51
C ARG A 121 24.30 3.63 1.00
N ASP A 122 23.42 2.63 0.87
CA ASP A 122 23.70 1.21 1.14
C ASP A 122 24.80 0.64 0.23
N PRO A 123 25.60 -0.33 0.73
CA PRO A 123 26.56 -1.03 -0.11
C PRO A 123 25.87 -1.60 -1.37
N VAL A 124 26.54 -1.46 -2.50
CA VAL A 124 25.98 -1.65 -3.86
C VAL A 124 25.24 -2.99 -4.01
N ASP A 125 25.81 -4.10 -3.53
CA ASP A 125 25.22 -5.44 -3.67
C ASP A 125 23.87 -5.61 -2.96
N ILE A 126 23.66 -4.90 -1.85
CA ILE A 126 22.43 -4.97 -1.06
C ILE A 126 21.34 -4.16 -1.76
N THR A 127 21.73 -3.00 -2.29
CA THR A 127 20.88 -2.13 -3.10
C THR A 127 20.36 -2.88 -4.34
N ILE A 128 21.24 -3.62 -5.03
CA ILE A 128 20.88 -4.43 -6.21
C ILE A 128 19.87 -5.53 -5.82
N THR A 129 20.17 -6.34 -4.81
CA THR A 129 19.27 -7.46 -4.41
C THR A 129 17.89 -6.98 -3.98
N ARG A 130 17.81 -5.83 -3.29
CA ARG A 130 16.55 -5.20 -2.88
C ARG A 130 15.76 -4.73 -4.11
N TYR A 131 16.41 -4.01 -5.03
CA TYR A 131 15.76 -3.54 -6.25
C TYR A 131 15.30 -4.69 -7.16
N ASP A 132 16.09 -5.77 -7.29
CA ASP A 132 15.67 -6.95 -8.06
C ASP A 132 14.43 -7.62 -7.47
N SER A 133 14.34 -7.68 -6.13
CA SER A 133 13.18 -8.21 -5.41
C SER A 133 11.94 -7.34 -5.63
N GLU A 134 12.11 -6.02 -5.56
CA GLU A 134 11.05 -5.03 -5.79
C GLU A 134 10.55 -5.06 -7.24
N ILE A 135 11.47 -5.05 -8.22
CA ILE A 135 11.17 -5.21 -9.65
C ILE A 135 10.39 -6.51 -9.89
N SER A 136 10.81 -7.60 -9.26
CA SER A 136 10.13 -8.90 -9.39
C SER A 136 8.73 -8.91 -8.77
N SER A 137 8.51 -8.15 -7.70
CA SER A 137 7.19 -7.95 -7.08
C SER A 137 6.29 -7.12 -7.99
N LEU A 138 6.78 -5.97 -8.45
CA LEU A 138 6.05 -5.05 -9.33
C LEU A 138 5.67 -5.72 -10.65
N LYS A 139 6.57 -6.50 -11.26
CA LYS A 139 6.26 -7.29 -12.46
C LYS A 139 5.13 -8.30 -12.25
N ARG A 140 5.10 -8.95 -11.08
CA ARG A 140 4.00 -9.88 -10.72
C ARG A 140 2.67 -9.15 -10.57
N GLU A 141 2.69 -7.99 -9.92
CA GLU A 141 1.48 -7.18 -9.74
C GLU A 141 0.95 -6.65 -11.08
N LEU A 142 1.84 -6.18 -11.96
CA LEU A 142 1.48 -5.76 -13.33
C LEU A 142 0.82 -6.89 -14.11
N ALA A 143 1.42 -8.10 -14.11
CA ALA A 143 0.85 -9.25 -14.78
C ALA A 143 -0.53 -9.65 -14.23
N GLN A 144 -0.77 -9.50 -12.92
CA GLN A 144 -2.07 -9.74 -12.31
C GLN A 144 -3.11 -8.69 -12.74
N LYS A 145 -2.73 -7.41 -12.72
CA LYS A 145 -3.59 -6.29 -13.15
C LYS A 145 -3.96 -6.40 -14.63
N GLU A 146 -3.02 -6.76 -15.50
CA GLU A 146 -3.27 -6.98 -16.92
C GLU A 146 -4.26 -8.11 -17.17
N LYS A 147 -4.10 -9.25 -16.47
CA LYS A 147 -5.06 -10.36 -16.53
C LYS A 147 -6.46 -9.95 -16.08
N LEU A 148 -6.56 -9.11 -15.04
CA LEU A 148 -7.85 -8.60 -14.58
C LEU A 148 -8.49 -7.69 -15.63
N ILE A 149 -7.73 -6.79 -16.23
CA ILE A 149 -8.21 -5.91 -17.31
C ILE A 149 -8.67 -6.73 -18.51
N GLN A 150 -7.93 -7.74 -18.94
CA GLN A 150 -8.35 -8.62 -20.05
C GLN A 150 -9.67 -9.34 -19.75
N LYS A 151 -9.83 -9.86 -18.53
CA LYS A 151 -11.10 -10.49 -18.10
C LYS A 151 -12.26 -9.50 -18.10
N MET A 152 -12.04 -8.26 -17.68
CA MET A 152 -13.06 -7.22 -17.70
C MET A 152 -13.44 -6.84 -19.14
N LYS A 153 -12.45 -6.65 -20.01
CA LYS A 153 -12.64 -6.30 -21.43
C LYS A 153 -13.35 -7.39 -22.23
N ALA A 154 -13.23 -8.67 -21.86
CA ALA A 154 -13.89 -9.77 -22.56
C ALA A 154 -15.43 -9.63 -22.64
N PHE A 155 -16.02 -8.86 -21.72
CA PHE A 155 -17.46 -8.58 -21.68
C PHE A 155 -17.81 -7.14 -22.09
N GLU A 156 -16.81 -6.36 -22.50
CA GLU A 156 -17.02 -5.01 -23.00
C GLU A 156 -17.22 -5.03 -24.51
N THR A 157 -18.14 -4.20 -24.99
CA THR A 157 -18.34 -3.96 -26.40
C THR A 157 -17.62 -2.68 -26.80
N ASP A 158 -16.74 -2.77 -27.80
CA ASP A 158 -16.01 -1.60 -28.33
C ASP A 158 -16.94 -0.63 -29.08
N GLN A 159 -18.13 -1.09 -29.47
CA GLN A 159 -19.09 -0.34 -30.27
C GLN A 159 -20.28 0.13 -29.43
N LYS A 160 -20.69 1.39 -29.68
CA LYS A 160 -21.88 2.00 -29.06
C LYS A 160 -23.07 1.97 -30.01
N ILE A 161 -24.26 1.82 -29.43
CA ILE A 161 -25.54 1.94 -30.13
C ILE A 161 -25.78 3.41 -30.46
N ARG A 162 -25.94 3.73 -31.75
CA ARG A 162 -26.22 5.07 -32.22
C ARG A 162 -27.71 5.41 -32.06
N ILE A 163 -28.00 6.43 -31.24
CA ILE A 163 -29.32 7.06 -31.15
C ILE A 163 -29.43 8.09 -32.29
N THR A 164 -30.53 8.08 -33.03
CA THR A 164 -30.79 9.09 -34.07
C THR A 164 -30.72 10.52 -33.50
N LYS A 165 -30.11 11.45 -34.24
CA LYS A 165 -30.00 12.87 -33.83
C LYS A 165 -31.38 13.43 -33.49
N GLY A 166 -31.47 14.20 -32.40
CA GLY A 166 -32.73 14.70 -31.83
C GLY A 166 -33.51 13.75 -30.89
N TYR A 167 -33.19 12.44 -30.86
CA TYR A 167 -33.98 11.45 -30.10
C TYR A 167 -33.36 10.96 -28.78
N LEU A 168 -32.30 11.62 -28.29
CA LEU A 168 -31.67 11.28 -27.01
C LEU A 168 -32.69 11.28 -25.86
N TYR A 169 -33.50 12.34 -25.73
CA TYR A 169 -34.46 12.46 -24.64
C TYR A 169 -35.62 11.46 -24.73
N THR A 170 -35.92 10.96 -25.94
CA THR A 170 -36.88 9.86 -26.12
C THR A 170 -36.35 8.55 -25.55
N LEU A 171 -35.06 8.26 -25.71
CA LEU A 171 -34.44 7.11 -25.04
C LEU A 171 -34.42 7.30 -23.52
N VAL A 172 -34.10 8.50 -23.03
CA VAL A 172 -34.10 8.80 -21.59
C VAL A 172 -35.49 8.56 -21.00
N ASP A 173 -36.55 8.98 -21.69
CA ASP A 173 -37.94 8.73 -21.29
C ASP A 173 -38.25 7.24 -21.19
N LEU A 174 -37.92 6.46 -22.22
CA LEU A 174 -38.08 5.01 -22.20
C LEU A 174 -37.36 4.36 -21.01
N ILE A 175 -36.13 4.78 -20.72
CA ILE A 175 -35.36 4.25 -19.59
C ILE A 175 -35.99 4.66 -18.26
N GLN A 176 -36.54 5.88 -18.13
CA GLN A 176 -37.25 6.31 -16.92
C GLN A 176 -38.54 5.52 -16.66
N GLN A 177 -39.15 4.94 -17.70
CA GLN A 177 -40.32 4.07 -17.56
C GLN A 177 -39.95 2.68 -16.99
N LEU A 178 -38.73 2.17 -17.26
CA LEU A 178 -38.35 0.79 -16.87
C LEU A 178 -38.43 0.51 -15.35
N PRO A 179 -37.95 1.39 -14.44
CA PRO A 179 -38.09 1.18 -13.00
C PRO A 179 -39.54 1.24 -12.49
N GLU A 180 -40.47 1.77 -13.29
CA GLU A 180 -41.88 1.91 -12.90
C GLU A 180 -42.72 0.70 -13.28
N LEU A 181 -42.18 -0.20 -14.10
CA LEU A 181 -42.81 -1.46 -14.49
C LEU A 181 -42.94 -2.40 -13.29
N LYS A 182 -44.12 -2.99 -13.13
CA LYS A 182 -44.46 -3.95 -12.07
C LYS A 182 -44.73 -5.32 -12.66
N LEU A 183 -44.42 -6.37 -11.91
CA LEU A 183 -44.72 -7.74 -12.30
C LEU A 183 -46.24 -8.00 -12.24
N PRO A 184 -46.81 -8.77 -13.19
CA PRO A 184 -48.25 -9.05 -13.23
C PRO A 184 -48.74 -9.92 -12.06
N GLU A 185 -47.91 -10.84 -11.58
CA GLU A 185 -48.33 -11.92 -10.67
C GLU A 185 -48.10 -11.61 -9.18
N ASP A 186 -47.35 -10.55 -8.85
CA ASP A 186 -46.96 -10.25 -7.48
C ASP A 186 -47.23 -8.78 -7.10
N SER A 187 -48.10 -8.61 -6.09
CA SER A 187 -48.47 -7.47 -5.22
C SER A 187 -47.71 -6.12 -5.31
N GLY A 188 -47.38 -5.65 -6.51
CA GLY A 188 -46.66 -4.38 -6.73
C GLY A 188 -45.13 -4.48 -6.75
N MET A 189 -44.56 -5.69 -6.92
CA MET A 189 -43.11 -5.85 -7.07
C MET A 189 -42.64 -5.22 -8.39
N ARG A 190 -41.59 -4.38 -8.32
CA ARG A 190 -40.99 -3.73 -9.50
C ARG A 190 -40.14 -4.73 -10.28
N LEU A 191 -40.21 -4.66 -11.61
CA LEU A 191 -39.39 -5.47 -12.52
C LEU A 191 -37.90 -5.18 -12.34
N LEU A 192 -37.54 -3.90 -12.24
CA LEU A 192 -36.16 -3.44 -12.07
C LEU A 192 -36.04 -2.55 -10.84
N ARG A 193 -34.99 -2.79 -10.04
CA ARG A 193 -34.60 -1.91 -8.93
C ARG A 193 -33.12 -1.57 -9.09
N PRO A 194 -32.79 -0.35 -9.54
CA PRO A 194 -31.39 0.07 -9.60
C PRO A 194 -30.85 0.24 -8.18
N SER A 195 -29.56 -0.09 -7.96
CA SER A 195 -28.89 0.19 -6.69
C SER A 195 -28.73 1.70 -6.44
N THR A 196 -28.52 2.46 -7.53
CA THR A 196 -28.57 3.93 -7.55
C THR A 196 -29.06 4.40 -8.91
N GLU A 197 -29.70 5.56 -8.98
CA GLU A 197 -30.16 6.15 -10.25
C GLU A 197 -29.02 6.48 -11.23
N MET A 198 -27.78 6.63 -10.71
CA MET A 198 -26.57 6.81 -11.50
C MET A 198 -26.24 5.60 -12.40
N VAL A 199 -26.78 4.42 -12.09
CA VAL A 199 -26.61 3.21 -12.92
C VAL A 199 -27.13 3.46 -14.34
N TRP A 200 -28.29 4.11 -14.48
CA TRP A 200 -28.88 4.44 -15.77
C TRP A 200 -27.99 5.41 -16.56
N VAL A 201 -27.48 6.45 -15.91
CA VAL A 201 -26.54 7.41 -16.54
C VAL A 201 -25.30 6.70 -17.07
N LYS A 202 -24.67 5.85 -16.26
CA LYS A 202 -23.46 5.11 -16.65
C LYS A 202 -23.75 4.16 -17.81
N MET A 203 -24.88 3.45 -17.77
CA MET A 203 -25.30 2.54 -18.82
C MET A 203 -25.51 3.27 -20.15
N ILE A 204 -26.22 4.40 -20.14
CA ILE A 204 -26.46 5.20 -21.35
C ILE A 204 -25.14 5.70 -21.92
N CYS A 205 -24.28 6.35 -21.12
CA CYS A 205 -22.99 6.86 -21.59
C CYS A 205 -22.04 5.75 -22.08
N LYS A 206 -22.09 4.56 -21.46
CA LYS A 206 -21.22 3.45 -21.84
C LYS A 206 -21.63 2.82 -23.17
N TYR A 207 -22.93 2.60 -23.37
CA TYR A 207 -23.41 1.78 -24.48
C TYR A 207 -24.09 2.58 -25.61
N PHE A 208 -24.35 3.87 -25.45
CA PHE A 208 -25.05 4.68 -26.45
C PHE A 208 -24.26 5.94 -26.83
N GLN A 209 -24.49 6.41 -28.05
CA GLN A 209 -24.01 7.69 -28.59
C GLN A 209 -25.16 8.46 -29.24
N HIS A 210 -25.11 9.78 -29.26
CA HIS A 210 -26.14 10.62 -29.87
C HIS A 210 -25.71 11.08 -31.26
N GLY A 211 -26.21 10.41 -32.30
CA GLY A 211 -25.65 10.53 -33.64
C GLY A 211 -24.20 10.05 -33.67
N ASP A 212 -23.28 10.98 -33.92
CA ASP A 212 -21.84 10.71 -33.95
C ASP A 212 -21.13 11.27 -32.70
N GLU A 213 -21.90 11.76 -31.72
CA GLU A 213 -21.39 12.47 -30.56
C GLU A 213 -21.54 11.64 -29.27
N GLU A 214 -20.56 11.79 -28.40
CA GLU A 214 -20.57 11.22 -27.06
C GLU A 214 -21.62 11.88 -26.16
N ILE A 215 -22.30 11.08 -25.34
CA ILE A 215 -23.35 11.59 -24.46
C ILE A 215 -22.73 12.09 -23.15
N SER A 216 -22.89 13.38 -22.85
CA SER A 216 -22.41 13.97 -21.60
C SER A 216 -23.13 13.40 -20.37
N SER A 217 -22.36 12.78 -19.47
CA SER A 217 -22.88 12.27 -18.20
C SER A 217 -23.48 13.36 -17.31
N GLN A 218 -22.93 14.59 -17.36
CA GLN A 218 -23.45 15.72 -16.60
C GLN A 218 -24.84 16.14 -17.08
N THR A 219 -25.06 16.11 -18.39
CA THR A 219 -26.38 16.39 -18.98
C THR A 219 -27.39 15.34 -18.54
N LEU A 220 -27.06 14.05 -18.63
CA LEU A 220 -27.95 12.96 -18.22
C LEU A 220 -28.26 12.96 -16.71
N ARG A 221 -27.32 13.34 -15.85
CA ARG A 221 -27.55 13.39 -14.38
C ARG A 221 -28.75 14.25 -13.99
N SER A 222 -29.05 15.31 -14.74
CA SER A 222 -30.21 16.15 -14.48
C SER A 222 -31.55 15.42 -14.68
N TYR A 223 -31.57 14.32 -15.43
CA TYR A 223 -32.78 13.52 -15.69
C TYR A 223 -32.91 12.29 -14.77
N PHE A 224 -31.87 11.94 -14.01
CA PHE A 224 -31.88 10.79 -13.10
C PHE A 224 -31.55 11.25 -11.66
N PRO A 225 -32.50 11.90 -10.96
CA PRO A 225 -32.28 12.43 -9.61
C PRO A 225 -32.16 11.28 -8.60
N ALA A 226 -31.34 11.44 -7.56
CA ALA A 226 -31.16 10.41 -6.54
C ALA A 226 -32.44 10.08 -5.75
N ASN A 227 -33.36 11.06 -5.63
CA ASN A 227 -34.69 10.88 -5.07
C ASN A 227 -35.71 11.57 -6.00
N LYS A 228 -36.70 10.82 -6.46
CA LYS A 228 -37.78 11.36 -7.33
C LYS A 228 -38.80 12.19 -6.55
N ASP A 229 -38.96 11.94 -5.24
CA ASP A 229 -39.93 12.64 -4.39
C ASP A 229 -39.39 13.99 -3.90
N VAL A 230 -38.06 14.10 -3.78
CA VAL A 230 -37.36 15.36 -3.47
C VAL A 230 -36.29 15.61 -4.55
N PRO A 231 -36.71 15.95 -5.78
CA PRO A 231 -35.77 16.23 -6.84
C PRO A 231 -35.00 17.52 -6.51
N GLY A 232 -33.66 17.43 -6.44
CA GLY A 232 -32.82 18.61 -6.22
C GLY A 232 -32.99 19.66 -7.33
N ILE A 233 -32.52 20.89 -7.08
CA ILE A 233 -32.69 22.09 -7.94
C ILE A 233 -32.27 21.88 -9.41
N LYS A 234 -31.41 20.90 -9.68
CA LYS A 234 -30.88 20.60 -11.03
C LYS A 234 -31.69 19.54 -11.80
N TYR A 235 -32.80 19.06 -11.24
CA TYR A 235 -33.65 18.07 -11.90
C TYR A 235 -34.38 18.67 -13.11
N ARG A 236 -34.43 17.92 -14.21
CA ARG A 236 -35.12 18.29 -15.45
C ARG A 236 -36.18 17.24 -15.79
N ILE A 237 -37.40 17.71 -16.00
CA ILE A 237 -38.50 16.90 -16.52
C ILE A 237 -38.36 16.80 -18.05
N ILE A 238 -38.65 15.62 -18.59
CA ILE A 238 -38.68 15.41 -20.05
C ILE A 238 -39.89 16.14 -20.63
N GLN A 239 -39.64 16.98 -21.64
CA GLN A 239 -40.69 17.73 -22.33
C GLN A 239 -41.59 16.78 -23.12
N GLU A 240 -42.89 17.09 -23.19
CA GLU A 240 -43.91 16.21 -23.78
C GLU A 240 -43.61 15.78 -25.22
N LYS A 241 -43.03 16.66 -26.03
CA LYS A 241 -42.60 16.36 -27.40
C LYS A 241 -41.60 15.21 -27.54
N TYR A 242 -40.93 14.81 -26.46
CA TYR A 242 -39.97 13.71 -26.47
C TYR A 242 -40.56 12.39 -25.94
N LYS A 243 -41.75 12.41 -25.33
CA LYS A 243 -42.45 11.23 -24.80
C LYS A 243 -43.24 10.50 -25.89
N LEU A 244 -42.52 9.94 -26.85
CA LEU A 244 -43.11 9.37 -28.06
C LEU A 244 -43.66 7.95 -27.87
N TYR A 245 -43.22 7.24 -26.84
CA TYR A 245 -43.51 5.82 -26.62
C TYR A 245 -43.92 5.56 -25.18
N ARG A 246 -44.75 4.54 -24.97
CA ARG A 246 -45.17 4.07 -23.64
C ARG A 246 -45.04 2.56 -23.54
N ILE A 247 -44.33 2.08 -22.52
CA ILE A 247 -44.18 0.65 -22.23
C ILE A 247 -45.41 0.20 -21.41
N VAL A 248 -46.11 -0.81 -21.90
CA VAL A 248 -47.32 -1.37 -21.27
C VAL A 248 -47.20 -2.89 -21.14
N SER A 249 -47.80 -3.45 -20.08
CA SER A 249 -47.88 -4.91 -19.92
C SER A 249 -48.78 -5.51 -20.99
N SER A 250 -48.30 -6.53 -21.72
CA SER A 250 -49.16 -7.33 -22.57
C SER A 250 -49.92 -8.33 -21.69
N ASN A 251 -51.05 -7.92 -21.10
CA ASN A 251 -51.87 -8.86 -20.33
C ASN A 251 -52.30 -10.03 -21.24
N LYS A 252 -51.69 -11.22 -21.07
CA LYS A 252 -52.44 -12.47 -21.25
C LYS A 252 -53.21 -12.68 -19.96
N SER A 253 -54.41 -12.08 -19.92
CA SER A 253 -55.48 -12.59 -19.07
C SER A 253 -55.70 -14.06 -19.46
N LYS A 254 -55.50 -14.96 -18.48
CA LYS A 254 -56.21 -16.23 -18.40
C LYS A 254 -56.99 -16.20 -17.10
#